data_AF-A0A9D0HFR4-F1
#
_entry.id   AF-A0A9D0HFR4-F1
#
_cell.length_a   1.000
_cell.length_b   1.000
_cell.length_c   1.000
_cell.angle_alpha   90.00
_cell.angle_beta   90.00
_cell.angle_gamma   90.00
#
_symmetry.space_group_name_H-M   'P 1'
#
loop_
_entity.id
_entity.type
_entity.pdbx_description
1 polymer ?
#
loop_
_entity_poly.entity_id
_entity_poly.type
_entity_poly.pdbx_seq_one_letter_code
_entity_poly.pdbx_strand_id
1 'polypeptide(L)'
;MSVITLPERACMADYQRYIHELEAMHGWLEVDLVHNGFLMTEEVGELFKAIRNYEKLFRECKGDDGQPAEQTPDEDTLREQARSEAADEIADVLNYLLAIANRLDIDVERAFRRKNSNNQRRRWA
;
A
#
# COMPACT_ATOMS: atom_id res chain seq x y z
N MET A 1 5.16 24.25 12.34
CA MET A 1 5.41 22.82 12.14
C MET A 1 6.24 22.69 10.87
N SER A 2 7.31 21.89 10.88
CA SER A 2 8.11 21.67 9.66
C SER A 2 7.26 20.92 8.65
N VAL A 3 7.30 21.33 7.38
CA VAL A 3 6.61 20.60 6.30
C VAL A 3 7.55 19.48 5.84
N ILE A 4 7.12 18.23 5.96
CA ILE A 4 7.83 17.10 5.36
C ILE A 4 7.51 17.06 3.87
N THR A 5 8.49 16.74 3.04
CA THR A 5 8.32 16.70 1.58
C THR A 5 9.02 15.50 0.99
N LEU A 6 8.41 14.94 -0.06
CA LEU A 6 8.97 13.89 -0.88
C LEU A 6 9.41 14.52 -2.23
N PRO A 7 10.69 14.43 -2.62
CA PRO A 7 11.16 15.02 -3.87
C PRO A 7 10.60 14.28 -5.09
N GLU A 8 10.48 14.97 -6.22
CA GLU A 8 9.93 14.41 -7.48
C GLU A 8 10.68 13.16 -7.97
N ARG A 9 11.98 13.07 -7.68
CA ARG A 9 12.83 11.90 -7.99
C ARG A 9 13.30 11.20 -6.72
N ALA A 10 12.36 10.87 -5.85
CA ALA A 10 12.62 10.16 -4.61
C ALA A 10 13.21 8.76 -4.84
N CYS A 11 14.26 8.46 -4.09
CA CYS A 11 14.75 7.09 -3.91
C CYS A 11 14.09 6.45 -2.68
N MET A 12 14.26 5.14 -2.46
CA MET A 12 13.62 4.47 -1.32
C MET A 12 14.05 5.07 0.03
N ALA A 13 15.29 5.58 0.12
CA ALA A 13 15.75 6.28 1.32
C ALA A 13 14.94 7.56 1.60
N ASP A 14 14.45 8.25 0.55
CA ASP A 14 13.57 9.42 0.71
C ASP A 14 12.20 9.03 1.25
N TYR A 15 11.63 7.91 0.80
CA TYR A 15 10.39 7.36 1.35
C TYR A 15 10.56 6.93 2.81
N GLN A 16 11.63 6.19 3.12
CA GLN A 16 11.95 5.79 4.49
C GLN A 16 12.11 7.00 5.42
N ARG A 17 12.82 8.04 4.97
CA ARG A 17 12.96 9.31 5.68
C ARG A 17 11.61 10.00 5.88
N TYR A 18 10.81 10.11 4.82
CA TYR A 18 9.48 10.73 4.88
C TYR A 18 8.59 10.08 5.93
N ILE A 19 8.54 8.73 5.96
CA ILE A 19 7.76 7.98 6.96
C ILE A 19 8.31 8.20 8.37
N HIS A 20 9.62 8.18 8.56
CA HIS A 20 10.21 8.45 9.87
C HIS A 20 9.86 9.87 10.37
N GLU A 21 9.98 10.89 9.51
CA GLU A 21 9.62 12.27 9.86
C GLU A 21 8.12 12.42 10.13
N LEU A 22 7.27 11.71 9.38
CA LEU A 22 5.82 11.64 9.63
C LEU A 22 5.52 11.09 11.02
N GLU A 23 6.08 9.93 11.35
CA GLU A 23 5.90 9.32 12.68
C GLU A 23 6.44 10.21 13.80
N ALA A 24 7.57 10.89 13.59
CA ALA A 24 8.14 11.82 14.54
C ALA A 24 7.19 13.01 14.82
N MET A 25 6.57 13.57 13.79
CA MET A 25 5.61 14.67 13.94
C MET A 25 4.36 14.28 14.72
N HIS A 26 3.91 13.04 14.57
CA HIS A 26 2.72 12.52 15.26
C HIS A 26 3.02 11.85 16.61
N GLY A 27 4.30 11.73 17.00
CA GLY A 27 4.71 11.08 18.24
C GLY A 27 4.57 9.55 18.22
N TRP A 28 4.64 8.93 17.05
CA TRP A 28 4.45 7.48 16.85
C TRP A 28 5.74 6.65 16.92
N LEU A 29 6.91 7.30 17.07
CA LEU A 29 8.19 6.60 17.14
C LEU A 29 8.30 5.60 18.31
N GLU A 30 7.54 5.83 19.40
CA GLU A 30 7.50 4.95 20.58
C GLU A 30 6.63 3.70 20.40
N VAL A 31 5.86 3.60 19.30
CA VAL A 31 5.07 2.39 19.01
C VAL A 31 6.04 1.24 18.73
N ASP A 32 5.97 0.18 19.52
CA ASP A 32 6.86 -0.96 19.37
C ASP A 32 6.60 -1.75 18.07
N LEU A 33 7.55 -2.64 17.77
CA LEU A 33 7.57 -3.40 16.52
C LEU A 33 6.38 -4.36 16.38
N VAL A 34 5.90 -4.95 17.47
CA VAL A 34 4.77 -5.89 17.44
C VAL A 34 3.48 -5.14 17.17
N HIS A 35 3.27 -4.00 17.84
CA HIS A 35 2.11 -3.15 17.58
C HIS A 35 2.11 -2.60 16.15
N ASN A 36 3.27 -2.17 15.62
CA ASN A 36 3.38 -1.82 14.19
C ASN A 36 2.99 -2.98 13.27
N GLY A 37 3.37 -4.21 13.62
CA GLY A 37 2.96 -5.40 12.88
C GLY A 37 1.44 -5.65 12.90
N PHE A 38 0.77 -5.36 14.02
CA PHE A 38 -0.70 -5.43 14.10
C PHE A 38 -1.37 -4.36 13.25
N LEU A 39 -0.92 -3.10 13.34
CA LEU A 39 -1.45 -2.02 12.52
C LEU A 39 -1.27 -2.31 11.02
N MET A 40 -0.09 -2.77 10.61
CA MET A 40 0.14 -3.23 9.22
C MET A 40 -0.83 -4.35 8.82
N THR A 41 -1.18 -5.25 9.74
CA THR A 41 -2.12 -6.35 9.46
C THR A 41 -3.54 -5.82 9.24
N GLU A 42 -3.93 -4.75 9.92
CA GLU A 42 -5.19 -4.05 9.69
C GLU A 42 -5.22 -3.48 8.26
N GLU A 43 -4.19 -2.73 7.85
CA GLU A 43 -4.09 -2.17 6.48
C GLU A 43 -4.08 -3.25 5.40
N VAL A 44 -3.43 -4.40 5.65
CA VAL A 44 -3.47 -5.54 4.73
C VAL A 44 -4.90 -6.09 4.61
N GLY A 45 -5.67 -6.09 5.70
CA GLY A 45 -7.08 -6.47 5.69
C GLY A 45 -7.95 -5.51 4.89
N GLU A 46 -7.71 -4.20 5.02
CA GLU A 46 -8.39 -3.15 4.26
C GLU A 46 -8.05 -3.24 2.77
N LEU A 47 -6.78 -3.47 2.43
CA LEU A 47 -6.34 -3.77 1.06
C LEU A 47 -7.10 -4.96 0.45
N PHE A 48 -7.21 -6.07 1.17
CA PHE A 48 -7.96 -7.23 0.66
C PHE A 48 -9.46 -6.93 0.49
N LYS A 49 -10.04 -6.12 1.36
CA LYS A 49 -11.43 -5.66 1.23
C LYS A 49 -11.60 -4.80 -0.02
N ALA A 50 -10.68 -3.85 -0.28
CA ALA A 50 -10.69 -3.00 -1.48
C ALA A 50 -10.54 -3.83 -2.77
N ILE A 51 -9.57 -4.76 -2.82
CA ILE A 51 -9.39 -5.67 -3.95
C ILE A 51 -10.67 -6.49 -4.22
N ARG A 52 -11.29 -7.01 -3.16
CA ARG A 52 -12.55 -7.78 -3.30
C ARG A 52 -13.67 -6.92 -3.88
N ASN A 53 -13.77 -5.66 -3.47
CA ASN A 53 -14.79 -4.74 -4.00
C ASN A 53 -14.53 -4.44 -5.48
N TYR A 54 -13.28 -4.17 -5.85
CA TYR A 54 -12.87 -3.99 -7.24
C TYR A 54 -13.23 -5.20 -8.12
N GLU A 55 -12.93 -6.42 -7.65
CA GLU A 55 -13.27 -7.66 -8.37
C GLU A 55 -14.78 -7.91 -8.49
N LYS A 56 -15.57 -7.59 -7.44
CA LYS A 56 -17.03 -7.73 -7.48
C LYS A 56 -17.64 -6.81 -8.54
N LEU A 57 -17.24 -5.54 -8.56
CA LEU A 57 -17.66 -4.58 -9.58
C LEU A 57 -17.32 -5.12 -10.99
N PHE A 58 -16.12 -5.67 -11.18
CA PHE A 58 -15.73 -6.26 -12.46
C PHE A 58 -16.62 -7.43 -12.91
N ARG A 59 -17.13 -8.24 -11.96
CA ARG A 59 -18.04 -9.35 -12.25
C ARG A 59 -19.47 -8.90 -12.49
N GLU A 60 -19.98 -7.95 -11.71
CA GLU A 60 -21.34 -7.42 -11.82
C GLU A 60 -21.54 -6.65 -13.14
N CYS A 61 -20.50 -5.93 -13.59
CA CYS A 61 -20.49 -5.26 -14.90
C CYS A 61 -20.51 -6.24 -16.10
N LYS A 62 -20.23 -7.53 -15.88
CA LYS A 62 -20.26 -8.57 -16.92
C LYS A 62 -21.59 -9.30 -17.04
N GLY A 63 -22.60 -8.97 -16.23
CA GLY A 63 -23.98 -9.46 -16.20
C GLY A 63 -24.32 -10.79 -16.91
N ASP A 64 -24.90 -11.76 -16.18
CA ASP A 64 -25.42 -13.00 -16.80
C ASP A 64 -26.66 -12.74 -17.70
N ASP A 65 -27.39 -11.64 -17.48
CA ASP A 65 -28.67 -11.34 -18.18
C ASP A 65 -28.77 -9.91 -18.80
N GLY A 66 -27.67 -9.15 -18.84
CA GLY A 66 -27.57 -7.94 -19.69
C GLY A 66 -28.50 -6.75 -19.41
N GLN A 67 -29.14 -6.64 -18.24
CA GLN A 67 -29.98 -5.46 -17.90
C GLN A 67 -29.24 -4.47 -16.99
N PRO A 68 -29.19 -3.17 -17.35
CA PRO A 68 -28.58 -2.15 -16.49
C PRO A 68 -29.50 -1.78 -15.32
N ALA A 69 -28.92 -1.66 -14.12
CA ALA A 69 -29.59 -1.15 -12.94
C ALA A 69 -29.79 0.37 -13.05
N GLU A 70 -30.95 0.87 -12.63
CA GLU A 70 -31.26 2.31 -12.59
C GLU A 70 -30.42 3.05 -11.52
N GLN A 71 -29.88 4.21 -11.92
CA GLN A 71 -29.23 5.23 -11.07
C GLN A 71 -27.95 4.83 -10.34
N THR A 72 -27.03 4.16 -11.02
CA THR A 72 -25.63 4.04 -10.59
C THR A 72 -24.78 5.17 -11.19
N PRO A 73 -23.71 5.63 -10.51
CA PRO A 73 -22.63 6.35 -11.18
C PRO A 73 -22.20 5.57 -12.43
N ASP A 74 -21.67 6.26 -13.45
CA ASP A 74 -21.18 5.56 -14.63
C ASP A 74 -20.14 4.51 -14.21
N GLU A 75 -20.13 3.40 -14.94
CA GLU A 75 -19.31 2.24 -14.61
C GLU A 75 -17.82 2.58 -14.46
N ASP A 76 -17.33 3.53 -15.25
CA ASP A 76 -15.95 3.98 -15.22
C ASP A 76 -15.64 4.75 -13.92
N THR A 77 -16.55 5.62 -13.46
CA THR A 77 -16.44 6.31 -12.17
C THR A 77 -16.38 5.33 -11.00
N LEU A 78 -17.21 4.27 -11.00
CA LEU A 78 -17.17 3.25 -9.95
C LEU A 78 -15.86 2.46 -9.96
N ARG A 79 -15.34 2.14 -11.14
CA ARG A 79 -14.07 1.44 -11.31
C ARG A 79 -12.89 2.28 -10.86
N GLU A 80 -12.89 3.57 -11.18
CA GLU A 80 -11.85 4.50 -10.75
C GLU A 80 -11.87 4.66 -9.23
N GLN A 81 -13.05 4.79 -8.63
CA GLN A 81 -13.17 4.85 -7.16
C GLN A 81 -12.60 3.59 -6.50
N ALA A 82 -12.99 2.40 -6.97
CA ALA A 82 -12.49 1.14 -6.40
C ALA A 82 -10.98 0.95 -6.60
N ARG A 83 -10.43 1.45 -7.72
CA ARG A 83 -8.98 1.50 -7.96
C ARG A 83 -8.29 2.48 -6.99
N SER A 84 -8.88 3.64 -6.76
CA SER A 84 -8.36 4.64 -5.82
C SER A 84 -8.31 4.08 -4.40
N GLU A 85 -9.39 3.46 -3.94
CA GLU A 85 -9.44 2.78 -2.64
C GLU A 85 -8.29 1.76 -2.54
N ALA A 86 -8.16 0.85 -3.52
CA ALA A 86 -7.05 -0.12 -3.50
C ALA A 86 -5.65 0.53 -3.55
N ALA A 87 -5.51 1.69 -4.21
CA ALA A 87 -4.24 2.42 -4.27
C ALA A 87 -3.87 3.05 -2.92
N ASP A 88 -4.86 3.61 -2.21
CA ASP A 88 -4.69 4.17 -0.87
C ASP A 88 -4.27 3.06 0.11
N GLU A 89 -4.96 1.92 0.11
CA GLU A 89 -4.60 0.79 0.99
C GLU A 89 -3.22 0.19 0.67
N ILE A 90 -2.79 0.19 -0.59
CA ILE A 90 -1.42 -0.20 -0.95
C ILE A 90 -0.40 0.77 -0.34
N ALA A 91 -0.70 2.07 -0.37
CA ALA A 91 0.15 3.08 0.23
C ALA A 91 0.22 2.92 1.75
N ASP A 92 -0.89 2.60 2.42
CA ASP A 92 -0.89 2.39 3.87
C ASP A 92 -0.11 1.15 4.30
N VAL A 93 -0.26 0.03 3.56
CA VAL A 93 0.60 -1.15 3.77
C VAL A 93 2.08 -0.80 3.55
N LEU A 94 2.41 0.00 2.53
CA LEU A 94 3.78 0.45 2.30
C LEU A 94 4.29 1.32 3.45
N ASN A 95 3.47 2.23 3.97
CA ASN A 95 3.82 3.13 5.07
C ASN A 95 4.27 2.33 6.29
N TYR A 96 3.47 1.36 6.74
CA TYR A 96 3.86 0.50 7.87
C TYR A 96 5.03 -0.41 7.57
N LEU A 97 5.16 -0.92 6.33
CA LEU A 97 6.33 -1.72 5.96
C LEU A 97 7.63 -0.91 6.07
N LEU A 98 7.61 0.36 5.66
CA LEU A 98 8.74 1.28 5.80
C LEU A 98 8.97 1.67 7.27
N ALA A 99 7.91 1.90 8.05
CA ALA A 99 7.99 2.16 9.48
C ALA A 99 8.66 1.01 10.25
N ILE A 100 8.31 -0.23 9.90
CA ILE A 100 8.94 -1.46 10.42
C ILE A 100 10.41 -1.54 9.98
N ALA A 101 10.69 -1.30 8.70
CA ALA A 101 12.07 -1.32 8.19
C ALA A 101 12.95 -0.30 8.89
N ASN A 102 12.43 0.91 9.14
CA ASN A 102 13.14 1.98 9.87
C ASN A 102 13.47 1.57 11.31
N ARG A 103 12.51 0.97 12.04
CA ARG A 103 12.73 0.47 13.41
C ARG A 103 13.76 -0.66 13.48
N LEU A 104 13.89 -1.43 12.39
CA LEU A 104 14.86 -2.51 12.25
C LEU A 104 16.20 -2.08 11.65
N ASP A 105 16.38 -0.79 11.36
CA ASP A 105 17.56 -0.24 10.69
C ASP A 105 17.87 -0.94 9.34
N ILE A 106 16.81 -1.18 8.55
CA ILE A 106 16.90 -1.86 7.26
C ILE A 106 16.86 -0.84 6.12
N ASP A 107 17.93 -0.82 5.31
CA ASP A 107 17.91 -0.22 3.97
C ASP A 107 17.09 -1.10 3.02
N VAL A 108 15.87 -0.66 2.73
CA VAL A 108 14.88 -1.42 1.93
C VAL A 108 15.35 -1.59 0.50
N GLU A 109 15.93 -0.56 -0.12
CA GLU A 109 16.39 -0.64 -1.50
C GLU A 109 17.55 -1.64 -1.64
N ARG A 110 18.52 -1.59 -0.73
CA ARG A 110 19.62 -2.56 -0.70
C ARG A 110 19.11 -3.98 -0.42
N ALA A 111 18.14 -4.14 0.48
CA ALA A 111 17.52 -5.43 0.76
C ALA A 111 16.79 -5.99 -0.47
N PHE A 112 16.00 -5.16 -1.14
CA PHE A 112 15.28 -5.49 -2.37
C PHE A 112 16.25 -5.92 -3.49
N ARG A 113 17.25 -5.08 -3.81
CA ARG A 113 18.27 -5.36 -4.84
C ARG A 113 19.00 -6.68 -4.59
N ARG A 114 19.44 -6.91 -3.34
CA ARG A 114 20.11 -8.15 -2.93
C ARG A 114 19.21 -9.37 -3.10
N LYS A 115 17.97 -9.30 -2.61
CA LYS A 115 17.02 -10.42 -2.68
C LYS A 115 16.66 -10.77 -4.13
N ASN A 116 16.37 -9.77 -4.96
CA ASN A 116 15.92 -10.01 -6.32
C ASN A 116 17.05 -10.46 -7.26
N SER A 117 18.28 -10.00 -7.03
CA SER A 117 19.47 -10.53 -7.71
C SER A 117 19.64 -12.04 -7.48
N ASN A 118 19.28 -12.52 -6.28
CA ASN A 118 19.29 -13.95 -5.96
C ASN A 118 18.08 -14.68 -6.58
N ASN A 119 16.89 -14.06 -6.57
CA ASN A 119 15.69 -14.66 -7.16
C ASN A 119 15.83 -14.90 -8.67
N GLN A 120 16.44 -13.98 -9.41
CA GLN A 120 16.70 -14.14 -10.85
C GLN A 120 17.60 -15.34 -11.18
N ARG A 121 18.41 -15.80 -10.22
CA ARG A 121 19.31 -16.96 -10.39
C ARG A 121 18.64 -18.29 -10.02
N ARG A 122 17.43 -18.25 -9.45
CA ARG A 122 16.69 -19.45 -9.05
C ARG A 122 15.87 -19.96 -10.22
N ARG A 123 15.93 -21.27 -10.47
CA ARG A 123 14.91 -21.96 -11.25
C ARG A 123 13.88 -22.47 -10.25
N TRP A 124 12.66 -21.97 -10.35
CA TRP A 124 11.53 -22.52 -9.62
C TRP A 124 11.04 -23.75 -10.39
N ALA A 125 10.98 -24.89 -9.70
CA ALA A 125 10.41 -26.14 -10.20
C ALA A 125 8.97 -26.27 -9.74
#